data_AF-A0A7Y1XNL4-F1
#
_entry.id   AF-A0A7Y1XNL4-F1
#
_cell.length_a   1.000
_cell.length_b   1.000
_cell.length_c   1.000
_cell.angle_alpha   90.00
_cell.angle_beta   90.00
_cell.angle_gamma   90.00
#
_symmetry.space_group_name_H-M   'P 1'
#
loop_
_entity.id
_entity.type
_entity.pdbx_description
1 polymer ?
#
loop_
_entity_poly.entity_id
_entity_poly.type
_entity_poly.pdbx_seq_one_letter_code
_entity_poly.pdbx_strand_id
1 'polypeptide(L)' 'IVQSGRVFKEQESVTVWISDDKNKIPLRVKASLAVGSLRADLDAYKGLANSFPIIF' A
#
# COMPACT_ATOMS: atom_id res chain seq x y z
N ILE A 1 -0.90 25.68 -5.23
CA ILE A 1 0.44 25.86 -5.82
C ILE A 1 1.41 25.01 -5.01
N VAL A 2 2.01 23.99 -5.61
CA VAL A 2 2.95 23.06 -4.96
C VAL A 2 4.26 23.77 -4.62
N GLN A 3 4.75 23.60 -3.40
CA GLN A 3 6.02 24.18 -2.94
C GLN A 3 7.22 23.27 -3.23
N SER A 4 8.33 23.86 -3.67
CA SER A 4 9.63 23.20 -3.87
C SER A 4 10.16 22.60 -2.57
N GLY A 5 10.59 21.32 -2.62
CA GLY A 5 11.11 20.58 -1.46
C GLY A 5 10.39 19.25 -1.19
N ARG A 6 9.27 18.98 -1.85
CA ARG A 6 8.65 17.66 -1.88
C ARG A 6 9.31 16.79 -2.95
N VAL A 7 9.65 15.54 -2.62
CA VAL A 7 10.11 14.53 -3.59
C VAL A 7 9.01 14.20 -4.61
N PHE A 8 7.77 14.50 -4.28
CA PHE A 8 6.59 14.14 -5.06
C PHE A 8 6.09 15.30 -5.93
N LYS A 9 5.96 15.06 -7.25
CA LYS A 9 5.17 15.91 -8.17
C LYS A 9 3.67 15.58 -8.05
N GLU A 10 2.78 16.53 -8.32
CA GLU A 10 1.30 16.40 -8.18
C GLU A 10 0.65 15.21 -8.92
N GLN A 11 1.37 14.53 -9.81
CA GLN A 11 0.90 13.39 -10.62
C GLN A 11 1.50 12.04 -10.20
N GLU A 12 2.28 11.98 -9.10
CA GLU A 12 2.85 10.73 -8.59
C GLU A 12 1.80 9.96 -7.77
N SER A 13 1.06 9.08 -8.43
CA SER A 13 0.01 8.27 -7.81
C SER A 13 0.63 7.14 -6.97
N VAL A 14 0.37 7.16 -5.67
CA VAL A 14 0.58 5.99 -4.81
C VAL A 14 -0.59 5.04 -5.03
N THR A 15 -0.30 3.80 -5.38
CA THR A 15 -1.28 2.72 -5.46
C THR A 15 -1.12 1.80 -4.28
N VAL A 16 -2.22 1.56 -3.56
CA VAL A 16 -2.28 0.62 -2.44
C VAL A 16 -3.32 -0.45 -2.78
N TRP A 17 -2.91 -1.71 -2.68
CA TRP A 17 -3.82 -2.84 -2.84
C TRP A 17 -4.28 -3.32 -1.47
N ILE A 18 -5.57 -3.31 -1.26
CA ILE A 18 -6.21 -3.74 -0.01
C ILE A 18 -6.86 -5.11 -0.24
N SER A 19 -6.73 -6.02 0.72
CA SER A 19 -7.42 -7.31 0.68
C SER A 19 -8.94 -7.12 0.62
N ASP A 20 -9.63 -8.00 -0.12
CA ASP A 20 -11.09 -8.00 -0.14
C ASP A 20 -11.69 -8.93 0.91
N ASP A 21 -11.24 -8.79 2.15
CA ASP A 21 -11.79 -9.50 3.30
C ASP A 21 -12.26 -8.51 4.37
N LYS A 22 -12.74 -9.02 5.51
CA LYS A 22 -13.16 -8.16 6.63
C LYS A 22 -11.98 -7.47 7.32
N ASN A 23 -10.75 -7.94 7.09
CA ASN A 23 -9.55 -7.35 7.69
C ASN A 23 -9.03 -6.14 6.90
N LYS A 24 -9.32 -6.05 5.59
CA LYS A 24 -8.92 -4.93 4.71
C LYS A 24 -7.44 -4.55 4.87
N ILE A 25 -6.58 -5.57 4.80
CA ILE A 25 -5.13 -5.47 5.00
C ILE A 25 -4.47 -4.91 3.73
N PRO A 26 -3.58 -3.92 3.83
CA PRO A 26 -2.72 -3.53 2.71
C PRO A 26 -1.77 -4.67 2.34
N LEU A 27 -1.93 -5.20 1.13
CA LEU A 27 -1.12 -6.29 0.60
C LEU A 27 0.11 -5.79 -0.17
N ARG A 28 -0.01 -4.63 -0.82
CA ARG A 28 1.06 -4.03 -1.62
C ARG A 28 0.95 -2.51 -1.61
N VAL A 29 2.10 -1.86 -1.66
CA VAL A 29 2.23 -0.42 -1.94
C VAL A 29 3.18 -0.24 -3.11
N LYS A 30 2.78 0.60 -4.07
CA LYS A 30 3.63 1.04 -5.18
C LYS A 30 3.55 2.54 -5.33
N ALA A 31 4.69 3.19 -5.43
CA ALA A 31 4.78 4.61 -5.75
C ALA A 31 5.83 4.83 -6.85
N SER A 32 5.50 5.68 -7.81
CA SER A 32 6.47 6.19 -8.78
C SER A 32 7.00 7.52 -8.25
N LEU A 33 8.32 7.67 -8.19
CA LEU A 33 9.00 8.87 -7.69
C LEU A 33 9.80 9.50 -8.83
N ALA A 34 10.07 10.80 -8.74
CA ALA A 34 10.92 11.51 -9.70
C ALA A 34 12.29 10.85 -9.95
N VAL A 35 12.82 10.10 -8.97
CA VAL A 35 14.13 9.44 -9.01
C VAL A 35 14.06 7.91 -8.91
N GLY A 36 12.88 7.31 -9.12
CA GLY A 36 12.75 5.85 -9.11
C GLY A 36 11.36 5.34 -8.77
N SER A 37 11.29 4.20 -8.09
CA SER A 37 10.03 3.63 -7.64
C SER A 37 10.18 2.94 -6.30
N LEU A 38 9.12 3.02 -5.49
CA LEU A 38 8.99 2.27 -4.26
C LEU A 38 8.04 1.10 -4.49
N ARG A 39 8.44 -0.10 -4.06
CA ARG A 39 7.59 -1.29 -4.00
C ARG A 39 7.75 -1.93 -2.63
N ALA A 40 6.62 -2.20 -1.99
CA ALA A 40 6.56 -2.96 -0.75
C ALA A 40 5.45 -4.02 -0.87
N ASP A 41 5.77 -5.24 -0.45
CA ASP A 41 4.86 -6.39 -0.43
C ASP A 41 4.67 -6.82 1.04
N LEU A 42 3.48 -7.32 1.39
CA LEU A 42 3.20 -7.84 2.74
C LEU A 42 4.01 -9.12 3.00
N ASP A 43 4.86 -9.09 4.03
CA ASP A 43 5.70 -10.23 4.42
C ASP A 43 5.07 -11.04 5.57
N ALA A 44 4.58 -10.37 6.60
CA ALA A 44 3.92 -11.00 7.74
C ALA A 44 2.80 -10.12 8.30
N TYR A 45 1.82 -10.76 8.95
CA TYR A 45 0.72 -10.09 9.65
C TYR A 45 0.57 -10.65 11.07
N LYS A 46 0.02 -9.83 11.97
CA LYS A 46 -0.33 -10.23 13.34
C LYS A 46 -1.49 -9.38 13.85
N GLY A 47 -2.22 -9.88 14.85
CA GLY A 47 -3.28 -9.12 15.51
C GLY A 47 -4.45 -8.75 14.59
N LEU A 48 -4.92 -9.71 13.78
CA LEU A 48 -6.03 -9.48 12.85
C LEU A 48 -7.33 -9.16 13.60
N ALA A 49 -8.12 -8.26 13.03
CA ALA A 49 -9.42 -7.89 13.58
C ALA A 49 -10.46 -9.02 13.44
N ASN A 50 -10.33 -9.86 12.41
CA ASN A 50 -11.20 -10.98 12.10
C ASN A 50 -10.35 -12.21 11.79
N SER A 51 -10.80 -13.38 12.25
CA SER A 51 -10.20 -14.66 11.87
C SER A 51 -10.42 -14.95 10.39
N PHE A 52 -9.49 -15.69 9.76
CA PHE A 52 -9.68 -16.12 8.39
C PHE A 52 -10.82 -17.15 8.27
N PRO A 53 -11.55 -17.15 7.14
CA PRO A 53 -12.47 -18.23 6.84
C PRO A 53 -11.69 -19.54 6.71
N ILE A 54 -12.19 -20.60 7.35
CA ILE A 54 -11.68 -21.96 7.17
C ILE A 54 -12.22 -22.46 5.83
N ILE A 55 -11.34 -22.84 4.91
CA ILE A 55 -11.71 -23.42 3.61
C ILE A 55 -11.42 -24.92 3.72
N PHE A 56 -12.44 -25.75 3.45
CA PHE A 56 -12.35 -27.20 3.35
C PHE A 56 -12.35 -27.64 1.88
#